data_AF-A0A9N9DU09-F1
#
_entry.id   AF-A0A9N9DU09-F1
#
_cell.length_a   1.000
_cell.length_b   1.000
_cell.length_c   1.000
_cell.angle_alpha   90.00
_cell.angle_beta   90.00
_cell.angle_gamma   90.00
#
_symmetry.space_group_name_H-M   'P 1'
#
loop_
_entity.id
_entity.type
_entity.pdbx_description
1 polymer ?
#
loop_
_entity_poly.entity_id
_entity_poly.type
_entity_poly.pdbx_seq_one_letter_code
_entity_poly.pdbx_strand_id
1 'polypeptide(L)'
;ILFISIHTAKTNDQFRENLIIKPLPDGKVLTHFEFSIHSSNVDESDYDLFPRSIGQIFQTYKARELHLTFTQGRWNYEGWGYPIAPSAGTGVELWAWLWKNDNLDKNWRSLTNALAGVFCASLNFIDEKSTVRPRLSFRPEGVYIDSELSNSAELRYGSLPHENVCTENLTPWLKLLPCKSKAGISSLLNSHKLYNSNFHSMSVHVQPVCQQKECYNSQLEILQTVSTVFDPVRESGKRDWSLYQLFDRDIIRACPLAVEGNIVLMLPEVEDYSIDPEPFSIQAVGSNTKRRFAVYDLTKLKTNLNLMMKWKEAFFEYDINPVQPDVYAHRYFT
;
A
#
# COMPACT_ATOMS: atom_id res chain seq x y z
N ILE A 1 13.70 48.93 14.04
CA ILE A 1 12.79 47.80 13.79
C ILE A 1 13.54 46.83 12.90
N LEU A 2 14.14 45.79 13.47
CA LEU A 2 14.82 44.74 12.70
C LEU A 2 13.75 43.87 12.03
N PHE A 3 13.75 43.83 10.69
CA PHE A 3 13.00 42.83 9.95
C PHE A 3 13.82 41.54 9.93
N ILE A 4 13.42 40.58 10.76
CA ILE A 4 13.91 39.21 10.68
C ILE A 4 13.23 38.59 9.46
N SER A 5 14.00 38.39 8.39
CA SER A 5 13.56 37.65 7.21
C SER A 5 13.46 36.18 7.61
N ILE A 6 12.26 35.70 7.91
CA ILE A 6 11.97 34.29 8.13
C ILE A 6 12.18 33.59 6.78
N HIS A 7 13.34 32.97 6.60
CA HIS A 7 13.50 31.96 5.56
C HIS A 7 12.64 30.77 5.97
N THR A 8 11.42 30.70 5.45
CA THR A 8 10.66 29.45 5.44
C THR A 8 11.47 28.46 4.61
N ALA A 9 12.15 27.52 5.28
CA ALA A 9 12.68 26.35 4.62
C ALA A 9 11.48 25.67 3.94
N LYS A 10 11.46 25.69 2.61
CA LYS A 10 10.38 25.11 1.83
C LYS A 10 10.51 23.59 1.94
N THR A 11 9.88 23.03 2.96
CA THR A 11 9.46 21.64 3.08
C THR A 11 8.94 21.17 1.73
N ASN A 12 9.63 20.20 1.12
CA ASN A 12 9.32 19.75 -0.24
C ASN A 12 8.81 18.31 -0.20
N ASP A 13 7.81 18.08 0.66
CA ASP A 13 7.17 16.78 0.72
C ASP A 13 6.47 16.50 -0.60
N GLN A 14 6.67 15.31 -1.17
CA GLN A 14 6.06 14.91 -2.44
C GLN A 14 5.08 13.78 -2.24
N PHE A 15 3.81 14.02 -2.57
CA PHE A 15 2.76 13.00 -2.49
C PHE A 15 2.43 12.43 -3.87
N ARG A 16 2.40 11.10 -4.01
CA ARG A 16 1.98 10.39 -5.23
C ARG A 16 0.87 9.40 -4.88
N GLU A 17 -0.06 9.22 -5.82
CA GLU A 17 -1.13 8.23 -5.71
C GLU A 17 -1.21 7.36 -6.96
N ASN A 18 -1.26 6.04 -6.77
CA ASN A 18 -1.37 5.07 -7.85
C ASN A 18 -2.47 4.04 -7.53
N LEU A 19 -3.21 3.61 -8.55
CA LEU A 19 -4.15 2.49 -8.48
C LEU A 19 -3.86 1.51 -9.60
N ILE A 20 -3.49 0.29 -9.25
CA ILE A 20 -3.34 -0.79 -10.20
C ILE A 20 -4.60 -1.66 -10.16
N ILE A 21 -5.17 -1.92 -11.33
CA ILE A 21 -6.31 -2.82 -11.49
C ILE A 21 -5.88 -3.98 -12.38
N LYS A 22 -6.11 -5.21 -11.93
CA LYS A 22 -5.75 -6.43 -12.64
C LYS A 22 -6.95 -7.39 -12.64
N PRO A 23 -7.62 -7.60 -13.79
CA PRO A 23 -8.53 -8.71 -13.96
C PRO A 23 -7.79 -10.03 -13.74
N LEU A 24 -8.40 -10.95 -13.01
CA LEU A 24 -7.84 -12.25 -12.65
C LEU A 24 -8.46 -13.36 -13.50
N PRO A 25 -7.75 -14.49 -13.69
CA PRO A 25 -8.24 -15.61 -14.51
C PRO A 25 -9.57 -16.19 -14.05
N ASP A 26 -9.82 -16.19 -12.73
CA ASP A 26 -11.05 -16.70 -12.10
C ASP A 26 -12.21 -15.70 -12.11
N GLY A 27 -12.10 -14.63 -12.91
CA GLY A 27 -13.10 -13.60 -13.08
C GLY A 27 -13.18 -12.55 -11.98
N LYS A 28 -12.33 -12.68 -10.95
CA LYS A 28 -12.17 -11.65 -9.93
C LYS A 28 -11.36 -10.48 -10.44
N VAL A 29 -11.35 -9.40 -9.66
CA VAL A 29 -10.59 -8.19 -9.97
C VAL A 29 -9.72 -7.85 -8.77
N LEU A 30 -8.41 -7.87 -8.97
CA LEU A 30 -7.44 -7.34 -8.02
C LEU A 30 -7.35 -5.83 -8.19
N THR A 31 -7.45 -5.10 -7.09
CA THR A 31 -7.10 -3.68 -7.03
C THR A 31 -5.98 -3.48 -6.02
N HIS A 32 -5.01 -2.65 -6.34
CA HIS A 32 -3.88 -2.31 -5.47
C HIS A 32 -3.67 -0.80 -5.49
N PHE A 33 -4.02 -0.18 -4.38
CA PHE A 33 -3.81 1.23 -4.11
C PHE A 33 -2.44 1.42 -3.48
N GLU A 34 -1.71 2.42 -3.94
CA GLU A 34 -0.41 2.79 -3.45
C GLU A 34 -0.34 4.31 -3.29
N PHE A 35 0.04 4.76 -2.09
CA PHE A 35 0.18 6.16 -1.75
C PHE A 35 1.54 6.37 -1.12
N SER A 36 2.39 7.20 -1.72
CA SER A 36 3.73 7.49 -1.21
C SER A 36 3.89 8.97 -0.89
N ILE A 37 4.46 9.26 0.28
CA ILE A 37 4.86 10.61 0.67
C ILE A 37 6.34 10.58 1.01
N HIS A 38 7.14 11.32 0.24
CA HIS A 38 8.57 11.50 0.49
C HIS A 38 8.79 12.78 1.26
N SER A 39 9.58 12.74 2.33
CA SER A 39 9.95 13.90 3.12
C SER A 39 11.46 14.00 3.28
N SER A 40 12.02 15.17 3.00
CA SER A 40 13.43 15.49 3.26
C SER A 40 13.73 15.81 4.72
N ASN A 41 12.70 16.08 5.53
CA ASN A 41 12.86 16.55 6.90
C ASN A 41 12.88 15.38 7.89
N VAL A 42 13.97 14.62 7.84
CA VAL A 42 14.12 13.40 8.64
C VAL A 42 14.31 13.72 10.14
N ASP A 43 14.84 14.89 10.48
CA ASP A 43 15.29 15.20 11.85
C ASP A 43 14.45 16.28 12.59
N GLU A 44 13.76 17.17 11.87
CA GLU A 44 13.18 18.39 12.49
C GLU A 44 11.70 18.27 12.88
N SER A 45 11.05 17.13 12.62
CA SER A 45 9.61 16.92 12.91
C SER A 45 8.67 17.95 12.24
N ASP A 46 9.18 18.82 11.36
CA ASP A 46 8.41 19.78 10.60
C ASP A 46 8.07 19.19 9.24
N TYR A 47 6.87 18.65 9.17
CA TYR A 47 6.30 18.00 8.00
C TYR A 47 5.15 18.83 7.43
N ASP A 48 5.07 18.88 6.09
CA ASP A 48 3.98 19.53 5.34
C ASP A 48 2.88 18.53 5.01
N LEU A 49 3.24 17.45 4.31
CA LEU A 49 2.32 16.39 3.89
C LEU A 49 2.55 15.11 4.69
N PHE A 50 3.78 14.84 5.12
CA PHE A 50 4.10 13.64 5.89
C PHE A 50 3.33 13.66 7.24
N PRO A 51 2.70 12.55 7.65
CA PRO A 51 1.89 12.56 8.87
C PRO A 51 2.74 12.77 10.12
N ARG A 52 2.58 13.92 10.77
CA ARG A 52 3.32 14.30 11.99
C ARG A 52 3.23 13.24 13.09
N SER A 53 2.08 12.61 13.28
CA SER A 53 1.90 11.55 14.27
C SER A 53 2.81 10.34 14.02
N ILE A 54 2.96 9.93 12.76
CA ILE A 54 3.82 8.81 12.37
C ILE A 54 5.29 9.22 12.49
N GLY A 55 5.66 10.41 12.03
CA GLY A 55 7.03 10.92 12.12
C GLY A 55 7.51 11.02 13.57
N GLN A 56 6.66 11.54 14.46
CA GLN A 56 6.93 11.63 15.89
C GLN A 56 7.10 10.25 16.54
N ILE A 57 6.21 9.28 16.24
CA ILE A 57 6.33 7.90 16.73
C ILE A 57 7.66 7.28 16.27
N PHE A 58 7.96 7.43 14.98
CA PHE A 58 9.17 6.88 14.37
C PHE A 58 10.44 7.43 15.02
N GLN A 59 10.54 8.75 15.19
CA GLN A 59 11.70 9.40 15.83
C GLN A 59 11.79 9.12 17.33
N THR A 60 10.67 9.21 18.06
CA THR A 60 10.62 9.07 19.53
C THR A 60 11.08 7.70 19.96
N TYR A 61 10.63 6.65 19.27
CA TYR A 61 10.96 5.27 19.60
C TYR A 61 12.17 4.75 18.82
N LYS A 62 12.95 5.64 18.19
CA LYS A 62 14.21 5.29 17.51
C LYS A 62 14.01 4.17 16.49
N ALA A 63 12.88 4.22 15.77
CA ALA A 63 12.64 3.36 14.62
C ALA A 63 13.53 3.83 13.46
N ARG A 64 14.03 2.85 12.72
CA ARG A 64 14.79 3.03 11.50
C ARG A 64 14.02 2.52 10.29
N GLU A 65 13.17 1.52 10.50
CA GLU A 65 12.19 1.04 9.54
C GLU A 65 10.98 0.54 10.31
N LEU A 66 9.78 0.70 9.76
CA LEU A 66 8.53 0.27 10.39
C LEU A 66 7.57 -0.24 9.32
N HIS A 67 7.11 -1.48 9.45
CA HIS A 67 6.12 -2.07 8.56
C HIS A 67 4.97 -2.62 9.39
N LEU A 68 3.80 -2.03 9.20
CA LEU A 68 2.56 -2.49 9.79
C LEU A 68 1.60 -2.90 8.68
N THR A 69 1.10 -4.12 8.73
CA THR A 69 0.18 -4.68 7.74
C THR A 69 -0.99 -5.37 8.43
N PHE A 70 -2.21 -5.03 8.01
CA PHE A 70 -3.46 -5.68 8.41
C PHE A 70 -3.97 -6.48 7.22
N THR A 71 -4.32 -7.75 7.40
CA THR A 71 -4.79 -8.59 6.28
C THR A 71 -5.94 -9.49 6.72
N GLN A 72 -6.98 -9.56 5.90
CA GLN A 72 -8.08 -10.51 6.05
C GLN A 72 -8.26 -11.32 4.78
N GLY A 73 -8.47 -12.62 4.95
CA GLY A 73 -8.55 -13.59 3.87
C GLY A 73 -7.20 -14.23 3.55
N ARG A 74 -7.22 -15.17 2.62
CA ARG A 74 -6.05 -15.91 2.17
C ARG A 74 -5.79 -15.58 0.71
N TRP A 75 -4.55 -15.24 0.40
CA TRP A 75 -4.12 -15.06 -0.98
C TRP A 75 -4.13 -16.40 -1.73
N ASN A 76 -4.82 -16.46 -2.88
CA ASN A 76 -4.80 -17.63 -3.75
C ASN A 76 -3.64 -17.54 -4.73
N TYR A 77 -2.47 -18.08 -4.35
CA TYR A 77 -1.26 -18.07 -5.20
C TYR A 77 -1.44 -18.84 -6.52
N GLU A 78 -2.22 -19.91 -6.52
CA GLU A 78 -2.46 -20.74 -7.70
C GLU A 78 -3.33 -20.00 -8.73
N GLY A 79 -4.42 -19.39 -8.29
CA GLY A 79 -5.38 -18.72 -9.17
C GLY A 79 -5.05 -17.27 -9.51
N TRP A 80 -4.43 -16.52 -8.58
CA TRP A 80 -4.19 -15.08 -8.76
C TRP A 80 -2.73 -14.74 -9.11
N GLY A 81 -1.84 -15.72 -8.99
CA GLY A 81 -0.40 -15.58 -9.12
C GLY A 81 0.21 -14.89 -7.90
N TYR A 82 1.35 -14.22 -8.08
CA TYR A 82 1.98 -13.47 -7.01
C TYR A 82 1.26 -12.15 -6.73
N PRO A 83 1.11 -11.76 -5.45
CA PRO A 83 0.56 -10.47 -5.10
C PRO A 83 1.51 -9.34 -5.52
N ILE A 84 0.96 -8.16 -5.81
CA ILE A 84 1.73 -6.99 -6.24
C ILE A 84 2.64 -6.50 -5.11
N ALA A 85 2.09 -6.41 -3.90
CA ALA A 85 2.85 -6.22 -2.68
C ALA A 85 2.93 -7.55 -1.91
N PRO A 86 4.01 -7.81 -1.15
CA PRO A 86 4.12 -8.98 -0.30
C PRO A 86 2.87 -9.15 0.57
N SER A 87 2.18 -10.29 0.45
CA SER A 87 1.04 -10.59 1.32
C SER A 87 1.55 -10.93 2.71
N ALA A 88 1.10 -10.19 3.71
CA ALA A 88 1.23 -10.60 5.10
C ALA A 88 0.27 -11.75 5.41
N GLY A 89 0.53 -12.45 6.52
CA GLY A 89 -0.42 -13.42 7.08
C GLY A 89 -1.72 -12.76 7.51
N THR A 90 -2.79 -13.55 7.66
CA THR A 90 -4.06 -13.06 8.22
C THR A 90 -3.86 -12.49 9.61
N GLY A 91 -4.59 -11.42 9.93
CA GLY A 91 -4.49 -10.67 11.17
C GLY A 91 -3.61 -9.45 11.00
N VAL A 92 -2.76 -9.19 11.98
CA VAL A 92 -1.83 -8.07 11.97
C VAL A 92 -0.39 -8.57 12.04
N GLU A 93 0.45 -8.02 11.17
CA GLU A 93 1.89 -8.21 11.16
C GLU A 93 2.58 -6.86 11.37
N LEU A 94 3.45 -6.80 12.36
CA LEU A 94 4.24 -5.62 12.68
C LEU A 94 5.70 -6.01 12.82
N TRP A 95 6.56 -5.36 12.04
CA TRP A 95 7.99 -5.47 12.24
C TRP A 95 8.67 -4.12 12.08
N ALA A 96 9.74 -3.93 12.84
CA ALA A 96 10.49 -2.70 12.85
C ALA A 96 11.97 -2.95 13.10
N TRP A 97 12.81 -2.23 12.38
CA TRP A 97 14.22 -2.09 12.71
C TRP A 97 14.37 -0.93 13.68
N LEU A 98 14.97 -1.17 14.85
CA LEU A 98 15.17 -0.17 15.89
C LEU A 98 16.66 0.03 16.14
N TRP A 99 17.08 1.26 16.45
CA TRP A 99 18.45 1.51 16.88
C TRP A 99 18.77 0.77 18.18
N LYS A 100 19.90 0.07 18.21
CA LYS A 100 20.47 -0.59 19.38
C LYS A 100 20.84 0.46 20.43
N ASN A 101 20.19 0.38 21.57
CA ASN A 101 20.49 1.14 22.78
C ASN A 101 19.95 0.39 23.99
N ASP A 102 20.27 0.87 25.19
CA ASP A 102 19.85 0.25 26.46
C ASP A 102 18.32 0.22 26.65
N ASN A 103 17.57 1.01 25.87
CA ASN A 103 16.13 1.14 25.95
C ASN A 103 15.38 0.39 24.82
N LEU A 104 16.06 -0.47 24.04
CA LEU A 104 15.45 -1.03 22.83
C LEU A 104 14.13 -1.76 23.10
N ASP A 105 14.06 -2.62 24.11
CA ASP A 105 12.83 -3.36 24.42
C ASP A 105 11.72 -2.42 24.95
N LYS A 106 12.09 -1.34 25.66
CA LYS A 106 11.16 -0.29 26.07
C LYS A 106 10.65 0.50 24.86
N ASN A 107 11.51 0.82 23.90
CA ASN A 107 11.16 1.51 22.66
C ASN A 107 10.20 0.66 21.83
N TRP A 108 10.49 -0.64 21.66
CA TRP A 108 9.60 -1.58 20.99
C TRP A 108 8.21 -1.62 21.64
N ARG A 109 8.15 -1.81 22.97
CA ARG A 109 6.87 -1.83 23.70
C ARG A 109 6.13 -0.50 23.58
N SER A 110 6.83 0.62 23.59
CA SER A 110 6.19 1.94 23.48
C SER A 110 5.71 2.22 22.05
N LEU A 111 6.45 1.73 21.04
CA LEU A 111 6.07 1.76 19.64
C LEU A 111 4.78 0.98 19.39
N THR A 112 4.70 -0.27 19.86
CA THR A 112 3.49 -1.11 19.70
C THR A 112 2.27 -0.46 20.36
N ASN A 113 2.44 0.11 21.55
CA ASN A 113 1.38 0.86 22.26
C ASN A 113 0.94 2.13 21.51
N ALA A 114 1.87 2.90 20.97
CA ALA A 114 1.53 4.11 20.23
C ALA A 114 0.77 3.79 18.93
N LEU A 115 1.22 2.76 18.19
CA LEU A 115 0.56 2.29 16.98
C LEU A 115 -0.83 1.70 17.28
N ALA A 116 -1.00 1.00 18.41
CA ALA A 116 -2.31 0.54 18.88
C ALA A 116 -3.32 1.69 18.97
N GLY A 117 -2.89 2.82 19.57
CA GLY A 117 -3.71 4.02 19.69
C GLY A 117 -3.98 4.73 18.36
N VAL A 118 -3.00 4.77 17.45
CA VAL A 118 -3.17 5.41 16.13
C VAL A 118 -4.13 4.63 15.25
N PHE A 119 -3.98 3.30 15.18
CA PHE A 119 -4.74 2.45 14.27
C PHE A 119 -5.97 1.79 14.89
N CYS A 120 -6.29 2.10 16.16
CA CYS A 120 -7.38 1.47 16.90
C CYS A 120 -7.32 -0.06 16.85
N ALA A 121 -6.13 -0.61 17.10
CA ALA A 121 -5.83 -2.04 17.01
C ALA A 121 -5.20 -2.56 18.29
N SER A 122 -5.29 -3.85 18.54
CA SER A 122 -4.78 -4.49 19.76
C SER A 122 -3.26 -4.72 19.76
N LEU A 123 -2.49 -3.90 19.03
CA LEU A 123 -1.04 -4.02 18.88
C LEU A 123 -0.28 -3.99 20.21
N ASN A 124 -0.87 -3.41 21.25
CA ASN A 124 -0.33 -3.42 22.62
C ASN A 124 -0.26 -4.82 23.26
N PHE A 125 -0.91 -5.84 22.68
CA PHE A 125 -0.73 -7.23 23.08
C PHE A 125 0.55 -7.87 22.53
N ILE A 126 1.26 -7.21 21.62
CA ILE A 126 2.60 -7.63 21.21
C ILE A 126 3.56 -7.29 22.35
N ASP A 127 3.86 -8.30 23.16
CA ASP A 127 4.74 -8.22 24.32
C ASP A 127 6.07 -8.95 24.08
N GLU A 128 6.94 -8.99 25.10
CA GLU A 128 8.24 -9.65 25.03
C GLU A 128 8.14 -11.16 24.71
N LYS A 129 7.02 -11.82 25.03
CA LYS A 129 6.81 -13.25 24.82
C LYS A 129 6.33 -13.56 23.41
N SER A 130 5.59 -12.64 22.78
CA SER A 130 5.13 -12.76 21.39
C SER A 130 6.07 -12.09 20.38
N THR A 131 7.15 -11.46 20.86
CA THR A 131 8.13 -10.78 20.01
C THR A 131 9.25 -11.72 19.59
N VAL A 132 9.50 -11.80 18.28
CA VAL A 132 10.57 -12.62 17.69
C VAL A 132 11.57 -11.77 16.92
N ARG A 133 12.74 -12.34 16.61
CA ARG A 133 13.90 -11.66 16.01
C ARG A 133 14.44 -12.46 14.81
N PRO A 134 13.67 -12.56 13.71
CA PRO A 134 14.07 -13.38 12.56
C PRO A 134 15.28 -12.77 11.86
N ARG A 135 16.39 -13.51 11.76
CA ARG A 135 17.66 -12.96 11.25
C ARG A 135 17.75 -12.85 9.73
N LEU A 136 16.94 -13.62 9.00
CA LEU A 136 17.08 -13.77 7.54
C LEU A 136 15.83 -13.35 6.77
N SER A 137 14.64 -13.63 7.29
CA SER A 137 13.39 -13.46 6.56
C SER A 137 13.03 -11.99 6.33
N PHE A 138 13.30 -11.11 7.29
CA PHE A 138 12.97 -9.68 7.19
C PHE A 138 14.27 -8.88 7.13
N ARG A 139 14.74 -8.65 5.91
CA ARG A 139 15.82 -7.70 5.64
C ARG A 139 15.21 -6.30 5.51
N PRO A 140 15.98 -5.25 5.83
CA PRO A 140 15.52 -3.89 5.62
C PRO A 140 15.13 -3.67 4.15
N GLU A 141 14.00 -3.01 3.93
CA GLU A 141 13.48 -2.69 2.59
C GLU A 141 13.98 -1.33 2.08
N GLY A 142 14.24 -0.39 2.99
CA GLY A 142 14.81 0.92 2.68
C GLY A 142 16.28 0.86 2.22
N VAL A 143 16.84 2.04 1.95
CA VAL A 143 18.26 2.15 1.57
C VAL A 143 19.15 2.34 2.80
N TYR A 144 20.14 1.47 2.92
CA TYR A 144 21.07 1.45 4.06
C TYR A 144 22.50 1.19 3.64
N ILE A 145 23.43 1.66 4.47
CA ILE A 145 24.80 1.18 4.46
C ILE A 145 24.83 -0.12 5.28
N ASP A 146 25.02 -1.27 4.62
CA ASP A 146 24.92 -2.61 5.23
C ASP A 146 25.76 -2.80 6.51
N SER A 147 26.95 -2.16 6.55
CA SER A 147 27.86 -2.20 7.70
C SER A 147 27.35 -1.43 8.91
N GLU A 148 26.52 -0.40 8.69
CA GLU A 148 25.89 0.38 9.74
C GLU A 148 24.77 -0.43 10.38
N LEU A 149 23.80 -0.89 9.59
CA LEU A 149 22.57 -1.50 10.08
C LEU A 149 22.80 -2.78 10.89
N SER A 150 23.73 -3.64 10.46
CA SER A 150 24.08 -4.88 11.15
C SER A 150 24.61 -4.64 12.57
N ASN A 151 25.36 -3.54 12.75
CA ASN A 151 26.00 -3.21 14.03
C ASN A 151 25.12 -2.34 14.91
N SER A 152 24.32 -1.45 14.33
CA SER A 152 23.64 -0.36 15.03
C SER A 152 22.13 -0.55 15.18
N ALA A 153 21.51 -1.50 14.48
CA ALA A 153 20.07 -1.75 14.57
C ALA A 153 19.74 -3.22 14.84
N GLU A 154 18.55 -3.47 15.37
CA GLU A 154 18.00 -4.80 15.62
C GLU A 154 16.53 -4.87 15.21
N LEU A 155 16.17 -5.97 14.56
CA LEU A 155 14.80 -6.25 14.17
C LEU A 155 13.96 -6.71 15.37
N ARG A 156 12.72 -6.21 15.43
CA ARG A 156 11.63 -6.74 16.25
C ARG A 156 10.47 -7.10 15.34
N TYR A 157 9.90 -8.28 15.53
CA TYR A 157 8.73 -8.76 14.81
C TYR A 157 7.67 -9.19 15.82
N GLY A 158 6.41 -8.87 15.55
CA GLY A 158 5.25 -9.41 16.25
C GLY A 158 4.08 -9.59 15.29
N SER A 159 3.27 -10.59 15.57
CA SER A 159 2.06 -10.89 14.78
C SER A 159 0.88 -11.19 15.70
N LEU A 160 -0.31 -10.73 15.32
CA LEU A 160 -1.57 -11.03 15.99
C LEU A 160 -2.54 -11.66 14.96
N PRO A 161 -2.51 -12.99 14.78
CA PRO A 161 -3.34 -13.66 13.77
C PRO A 161 -4.84 -13.58 14.01
N HIS A 162 -5.24 -13.36 15.27
CA HIS A 162 -6.64 -13.24 15.68
C HIS A 162 -7.16 -11.79 15.70
N GLU A 163 -6.32 -10.83 15.34
CA GLU A 163 -6.76 -9.44 15.24
C GLU A 163 -7.59 -9.28 13.97
N ASN A 164 -8.88 -8.98 14.12
CA ASN A 164 -9.75 -8.75 12.97
C ASN A 164 -9.42 -7.40 12.31
N VAL A 165 -9.48 -7.34 10.99
CA VAL A 165 -9.39 -6.06 10.28
C VAL A 165 -10.77 -5.42 10.24
N CYS A 166 -10.92 -4.30 10.91
CA CYS A 166 -12.19 -3.62 11.15
C CYS A 166 -12.27 -2.27 10.42
N THR A 167 -13.48 -1.78 10.19
CA THR A 167 -13.72 -0.47 9.54
C THR A 167 -13.09 0.71 10.28
N GLU A 168 -12.89 0.52 11.57
CA GLU A 168 -12.31 1.43 12.54
C GLU A 168 -10.80 1.59 12.32
N ASN A 169 -10.12 0.64 11.67
CA ASN A 169 -8.71 0.75 11.32
C ASN A 169 -8.52 1.59 10.02
N LEU A 170 -9.48 1.54 9.09
CA LEU A 170 -9.39 2.29 7.81
C LEU A 170 -9.50 3.80 8.01
N THR A 171 -10.33 4.25 8.96
CA THR A 171 -10.51 5.69 9.22
C THR A 171 -9.22 6.40 9.64
N PRO A 172 -8.46 5.94 10.65
CA PRO A 172 -7.17 6.54 10.98
C PRO A 172 -6.14 6.37 9.87
N TRP A 173 -6.16 5.25 9.13
CA TRP A 173 -5.29 5.05 7.97
C TRP A 173 -5.52 6.12 6.89
N LEU A 174 -6.79 6.40 6.54
CA LEU A 174 -7.15 7.45 5.58
C LEU A 174 -6.79 8.86 6.07
N LYS A 175 -6.78 9.09 7.39
CA LYS A 175 -6.40 10.39 7.96
C LYS A 175 -4.93 10.75 7.75
N LEU A 176 -4.06 9.76 7.47
CA LEU A 176 -2.65 9.97 7.14
C LEU A 176 -2.47 10.54 5.72
N LEU A 177 -3.42 10.32 4.81
CA LEU A 177 -3.31 10.81 3.44
C LEU A 177 -3.61 12.32 3.34
N PRO A 178 -2.87 13.09 2.52
CA PRO A 178 -3.07 14.54 2.38
C PRO A 178 -4.50 14.93 1.99
N CYS A 179 -5.09 14.22 1.03
CA CYS A 179 -6.46 14.42 0.57
C CYS A 179 -7.50 13.56 1.31
N LYS A 180 -7.07 12.75 2.29
CA LYS A 180 -7.93 11.83 3.05
C LYS A 180 -8.78 10.98 2.10
N SER A 181 -10.09 10.93 2.30
CA SER A 181 -11.06 10.29 1.40
C SER A 181 -11.88 11.30 0.59
N LYS A 182 -11.36 12.52 0.35
CA LYS A 182 -12.14 13.65 -0.19
C LYS A 182 -11.83 14.01 -1.66
N ALA A 183 -10.68 13.57 -2.17
CA ALA A 183 -10.23 13.80 -3.54
C ALA A 183 -9.17 12.75 -3.91
N GLY A 184 -8.91 12.58 -5.20
CA GLY A 184 -7.93 11.61 -5.69
C GLY A 184 -8.43 10.17 -5.62
N ILE A 185 -7.48 9.24 -5.76
CA ILE A 185 -7.75 7.80 -5.82
C ILE A 185 -8.30 7.30 -4.48
N SER A 186 -7.81 7.85 -3.36
CA SER A 186 -8.24 7.49 -2.01
C SER A 186 -9.72 7.76 -1.75
N SER A 187 -10.39 8.58 -2.57
CA SER A 187 -11.83 8.79 -2.51
C SER A 187 -12.62 7.50 -2.79
N LEU A 188 -12.07 6.56 -3.56
CA LEU A 188 -12.67 5.25 -3.84
C LEU A 188 -12.73 4.34 -2.61
N LEU A 189 -11.87 4.54 -1.62
CA LEU A 189 -11.78 3.64 -0.46
C LEU A 189 -13.06 3.72 0.39
N ASN A 190 -13.94 2.74 0.20
CA ASN A 190 -15.20 2.57 0.91
C ASN A 190 -15.12 1.31 1.77
N SER A 191 -15.15 1.48 3.10
CA SER A 191 -15.03 0.37 4.06
C SER A 191 -15.99 -0.78 3.73
N HIS A 192 -17.28 -0.51 3.58
CA HIS A 192 -18.28 -1.56 3.36
C HIS A 192 -18.00 -2.45 2.15
N LYS A 193 -17.43 -1.87 1.08
CA LYS A 193 -17.04 -2.63 -0.11
C LYS A 193 -15.74 -3.39 0.11
N LEU A 194 -14.72 -2.75 0.70
CA LEU A 194 -13.42 -3.37 0.97
C LEU A 194 -13.56 -4.62 1.87
N TYR A 195 -14.36 -4.55 2.94
CA TYR A 195 -14.54 -5.67 3.87
C TYR A 195 -15.49 -6.77 3.37
N ASN A 196 -16.16 -6.56 2.22
CA ASN A 196 -16.98 -7.59 1.55
C ASN A 196 -16.23 -8.29 0.38
N SER A 197 -14.95 -7.96 0.18
CA SER A 197 -14.07 -8.57 -0.81
C SER A 197 -13.55 -9.94 -0.34
N ASN A 198 -13.07 -10.76 -1.27
CA ASN A 198 -12.55 -12.10 -0.98
C ASN A 198 -11.20 -12.09 -0.26
N PHE A 199 -10.47 -10.98 -0.41
CA PHE A 199 -9.20 -10.71 0.24
C PHE A 199 -9.05 -9.21 0.35
N HIS A 200 -8.58 -8.72 1.49
CA HIS A 200 -8.03 -7.38 1.57
C HIS A 200 -6.83 -7.31 2.50
N SER A 201 -5.91 -6.42 2.15
CA SER A 201 -4.73 -6.11 2.94
C SER A 201 -4.50 -4.61 2.90
N MET A 202 -4.23 -3.99 4.05
CA MET A 202 -3.86 -2.59 4.12
C MET A 202 -2.59 -2.43 4.94
N SER A 203 -1.69 -1.54 4.52
CA SER A 203 -0.39 -1.37 5.17
C SER A 203 0.00 0.09 5.35
N VAL A 204 0.87 0.33 6.32
CA VAL A 204 1.63 1.57 6.49
C VAL A 204 3.08 1.18 6.75
N HIS A 205 3.92 1.47 5.77
CA HIS A 205 5.36 1.21 5.82
C HIS A 205 6.09 2.55 5.87
N VAL A 206 7.12 2.65 6.71
CA VAL A 206 7.94 3.84 6.87
C VAL A 206 9.40 3.40 6.76
N GLN A 207 10.09 3.92 5.75
CA GLN A 207 11.45 3.50 5.42
C GLN A 207 12.28 4.68 4.90
N PRO A 208 13.60 4.65 5.09
CA PRO A 208 14.49 5.62 4.47
C PRO A 208 14.64 5.30 2.98
N VAL A 209 14.53 6.35 2.17
CA VAL A 209 14.77 6.31 0.73
C VAL A 209 15.82 7.34 0.36
N CYS A 210 16.44 7.18 -0.81
CA CYS A 210 17.42 8.12 -1.30
C CYS A 210 16.89 8.85 -2.52
N GLN A 211 17.07 10.17 -2.55
CA GLN A 211 16.71 10.97 -3.72
C GLN A 211 17.58 10.63 -4.94
N GLN A 212 18.80 10.12 -4.72
CA GLN A 212 19.83 9.86 -5.72
C GLN A 212 20.47 8.49 -5.47
N LYS A 213 21.04 7.87 -6.52
CA LYS A 213 21.65 6.53 -6.45
C LYS A 213 22.82 6.47 -5.47
N GLU A 214 23.53 7.58 -5.31
CA GLU A 214 24.70 7.74 -4.45
C GLU A 214 24.32 8.03 -2.99
N CYS A 215 23.02 8.21 -2.69
CA CYS A 215 22.43 8.43 -1.37
C CYS A 215 23.11 9.49 -0.47
N TYR A 216 23.50 10.63 -1.03
CA TYR A 216 24.01 11.75 -0.24
C TYR A 216 22.95 12.38 0.67
N ASN A 217 21.69 12.35 0.24
CA ASN A 217 20.54 12.89 0.96
C ASN A 217 19.54 11.77 1.25
N SER A 218 19.47 11.32 2.50
CA SER A 218 18.43 10.39 2.95
C SER A 218 17.11 11.13 3.17
N GLN A 219 16.04 10.61 2.62
CA GLN A 219 14.67 11.04 2.84
C GLN A 219 13.92 9.95 3.60
N LEU A 220 12.79 10.31 4.19
CA LEU A 220 11.84 9.34 4.75
C LEU A 220 10.67 9.18 3.79
N GLU A 221 10.31 7.94 3.50
CA GLU A 221 9.09 7.59 2.78
C GLU A 221 8.10 6.98 3.76
N ILE A 222 6.84 7.42 3.66
CA ILE A 222 5.70 6.63 4.13
C ILE A 222 4.97 6.08 2.90
N LEU A 223 4.86 4.76 2.84
CA LEU A 223 4.16 4.01 1.82
C LEU A 223 2.92 3.40 2.44
N GLN A 224 1.75 3.83 1.97
CA GLN A 224 0.47 3.30 2.40
C GLN A 224 -0.16 2.51 1.25
N THR A 225 -0.51 1.26 1.49
CA THR A 225 -1.14 0.42 0.44
C THR A 225 -2.48 -0.16 0.88
N VAL A 226 -3.36 -0.40 -0.08
CA VAL A 226 -4.57 -1.23 0.10
C VAL A 226 -4.69 -2.16 -1.09
N SER A 227 -4.67 -3.47 -0.86
CA SER A 227 -4.92 -4.48 -1.89
C SER A 227 -6.27 -5.14 -1.63
N THR A 228 -7.11 -5.32 -2.64
CA THR A 228 -8.35 -6.08 -2.51
C THR A 228 -8.62 -6.98 -3.72
N VAL A 229 -9.34 -8.07 -3.49
CA VAL A 229 -9.82 -8.96 -4.56
C VAL A 229 -11.34 -9.02 -4.54
N PHE A 230 -11.97 -8.37 -5.52
CA PHE A 230 -13.42 -8.34 -5.69
C PHE A 230 -13.92 -9.45 -6.61
N ASP A 231 -15.15 -9.91 -6.38
CA ASP A 231 -15.80 -10.95 -7.18
C ASP A 231 -17.07 -10.40 -7.86
N PRO A 232 -16.95 -9.76 -9.04
CA PRO A 232 -18.09 -9.24 -9.79
C PRO A 232 -18.98 -10.36 -10.37
N VAL A 233 -18.40 -11.54 -10.59
CA VAL A 233 -19.13 -12.72 -11.08
C VAL A 233 -20.16 -13.17 -10.06
N ARG A 234 -19.83 -13.14 -8.76
CA ARG A 234 -20.77 -13.44 -7.67
C ARG A 234 -22.03 -12.58 -7.71
N GLU A 235 -21.94 -11.33 -8.16
CA GLU A 235 -23.06 -10.39 -8.19
C GLU A 235 -23.86 -10.45 -9.50
N SER A 236 -23.17 -10.58 -10.64
CA SER A 236 -23.77 -10.38 -11.96
C SER A 236 -23.75 -11.61 -12.88
N GLY A 237 -23.02 -12.66 -12.51
CA GLY A 237 -22.72 -13.80 -13.39
C GLY A 237 -21.72 -13.47 -14.52
N LYS A 238 -21.20 -12.24 -14.58
CA LYS A 238 -20.23 -11.76 -15.56
C LYS A 238 -19.00 -11.18 -14.88
N ARG A 239 -17.90 -11.08 -15.62
CA ARG A 239 -16.67 -10.42 -15.15
C ARG A 239 -16.67 -8.91 -15.36
N ASP A 240 -17.80 -8.33 -15.73
CA ASP A 240 -17.95 -6.90 -15.92
C ASP A 240 -17.72 -6.18 -14.59
N TRP A 241 -16.95 -5.11 -14.62
CA TRP A 241 -16.70 -4.30 -13.44
C TRP A 241 -16.61 -2.81 -13.78
N SER A 242 -16.93 -1.99 -12.80
CA SER A 242 -16.71 -0.54 -12.83
C SER A 242 -16.22 -0.08 -11.47
N LEU A 243 -15.52 1.06 -11.40
CA LEU A 243 -15.13 1.65 -10.11
C LEU A 243 -16.35 1.81 -9.19
N TYR A 244 -17.48 2.25 -9.75
CA TYR A 244 -18.73 2.35 -8.99
C TYR A 244 -19.21 0.99 -8.45
N GLN A 245 -19.17 -0.08 -9.24
CA GLN A 245 -19.59 -1.40 -8.74
C GLN A 245 -18.66 -1.92 -7.63
N LEU A 246 -17.35 -1.76 -7.82
CA LEU A 246 -16.33 -2.24 -6.90
C LEU A 246 -16.29 -1.44 -5.59
N PHE A 247 -16.49 -0.12 -5.65
CA PHE A 247 -16.24 0.79 -4.53
C PHE A 247 -17.46 1.63 -4.09
N ASP A 248 -18.56 1.56 -4.83
CA ASP A 248 -19.74 2.43 -4.67
C ASP A 248 -19.39 3.92 -4.74
N ARG A 249 -18.35 4.26 -5.52
CA ARG A 249 -17.80 5.61 -5.66
C ARG A 249 -17.11 5.79 -7.01
N ASP A 250 -17.12 7.04 -7.47
CA ASP A 250 -16.40 7.51 -8.64
C ASP A 250 -15.30 8.50 -8.22
N ILE A 251 -14.29 8.70 -9.07
CA ILE A 251 -13.30 9.75 -8.87
C ILE A 251 -13.83 11.06 -9.46
N ILE A 252 -14.27 11.97 -8.60
CA ILE A 252 -14.84 13.26 -9.00
C ILE A 252 -13.74 14.23 -9.45
N ARG A 253 -12.59 14.21 -8.77
CA ARG A 253 -11.46 15.11 -9.01
C ARG A 253 -10.15 14.51 -8.51
N ALA A 254 -9.04 14.91 -9.13
CA ALA A 254 -7.69 14.60 -8.65
C ALA A 254 -7.40 15.23 -7.28
N CYS A 255 -6.47 14.65 -6.53
CA CYS A 255 -5.98 15.27 -5.30
C CYS A 255 -5.09 16.48 -5.65
N PRO A 256 -5.42 17.71 -5.20
CA PRO A 256 -4.62 18.89 -5.52
C PRO A 256 -3.23 18.91 -4.87
N LEU A 257 -2.97 18.03 -3.91
CA LEU A 257 -1.69 17.90 -3.21
C LEU A 257 -0.80 16.81 -3.82
N ALA A 258 -1.33 16.00 -4.75
CA ALA A 258 -0.56 14.95 -5.41
C ALA A 258 0.24 15.53 -6.57
N VAL A 259 1.54 15.23 -6.64
CA VAL A 259 2.37 15.57 -7.80
C VAL A 259 2.13 14.63 -8.99
N GLU A 260 1.64 13.42 -8.69
CA GLU A 260 1.32 12.39 -9.67
C GLU A 260 0.13 11.57 -9.18
N GLY A 261 -0.77 11.24 -10.11
CA GLY A 261 -1.98 10.46 -9.83
C GLY A 261 -2.34 9.57 -11.01
N ASN A 262 -2.02 8.27 -10.95
CA ASN A 262 -2.25 7.35 -12.08
C ASN A 262 -3.14 6.17 -11.72
N ILE A 263 -4.01 5.78 -12.65
CA ILE A 263 -4.68 4.47 -12.63
C ILE A 263 -4.10 3.63 -13.76
N VAL A 264 -3.62 2.45 -13.44
CA VAL A 264 -3.00 1.50 -14.37
C VAL A 264 -3.86 0.24 -14.42
N LEU A 265 -4.52 0.01 -15.55
CA LEU A 265 -5.27 -1.21 -15.80
C LEU A 265 -4.39 -2.20 -16.58
N MET A 266 -4.11 -3.37 -15.98
CA MET A 266 -3.47 -4.48 -16.68
C MET A 266 -4.46 -5.08 -17.67
N LEU A 267 -4.12 -5.03 -18.96
CA LEU A 267 -4.98 -5.52 -20.02
C LEU A 267 -4.81 -7.04 -20.18
N PRO A 268 -5.91 -7.82 -20.23
CA PRO A 268 -5.82 -9.23 -20.58
C PRO A 268 -5.23 -9.46 -21.96
N GLU A 269 -4.70 -10.66 -22.18
CA GLU A 269 -4.20 -11.07 -23.50
C GLU A 269 -5.34 -11.29 -24.51
N VAL A 270 -6.50 -11.74 -24.04
CA VAL A 270 -7.71 -11.95 -24.86
C VAL A 270 -8.41 -10.62 -25.11
N GLU A 271 -8.67 -10.25 -26.37
CA GLU A 271 -9.22 -8.93 -26.75
C GLU A 271 -10.76 -8.84 -26.76
N ASP A 272 -11.45 -9.77 -26.10
CA ASP A 272 -12.92 -9.81 -26.03
C ASP A 272 -13.50 -8.95 -24.91
N TYR A 273 -13.05 -7.69 -24.86
CA TYR A 273 -13.51 -6.71 -23.89
C TYR A 273 -13.63 -5.31 -24.52
N SER A 274 -14.29 -4.42 -23.79
CA SER A 274 -14.34 -2.99 -24.05
C SER A 274 -14.06 -2.24 -22.75
N ILE A 275 -13.36 -1.11 -22.83
CA ILE A 275 -13.01 -0.28 -21.69
C ILE A 275 -13.59 1.11 -21.95
N ASP A 276 -14.19 1.69 -20.92
CA ASP A 276 -14.75 3.04 -20.95
C ASP A 276 -14.39 3.76 -19.64
N PRO A 277 -13.90 5.02 -19.68
CA PRO A 277 -13.51 5.77 -20.88
C PRO A 277 -12.22 5.24 -21.54
N GLU A 278 -11.94 5.67 -22.77
CA GLU A 278 -10.69 5.35 -23.46
C GLU A 278 -9.46 5.79 -22.66
N PRO A 279 -8.39 4.97 -22.61
CA PRO A 279 -7.17 5.31 -21.88
C PRO A 279 -6.39 6.44 -22.56
N PHE A 280 -5.67 7.25 -21.77
CA PHE A 280 -4.81 8.30 -22.36
C PHE A 280 -3.60 7.73 -23.08
N SER A 281 -3.10 6.58 -22.62
CA SER A 281 -2.02 5.87 -23.30
C SER A 281 -2.08 4.37 -23.00
N ILE A 282 -1.58 3.58 -23.94
CA ILE A 282 -1.34 2.15 -23.75
C ILE A 282 0.16 1.93 -23.77
N GLN A 283 0.68 1.39 -22.68
CA GLN A 283 2.10 1.05 -22.53
C GLN A 283 2.28 -0.46 -22.64
N ALA A 284 3.37 -0.93 -23.25
CA ALA A 284 3.70 -2.34 -23.35
C ALA A 284 5.06 -2.61 -22.69
N VAL A 285 5.11 -3.55 -21.76
CA VAL A 285 6.33 -3.94 -21.04
C VAL A 285 6.61 -5.43 -21.26
N GLY A 286 7.88 -5.76 -21.56
CA GLY A 286 8.37 -7.13 -21.73
C GLY A 286 8.94 -7.41 -23.12
N SER A 287 10.00 -8.22 -23.18
CA SER A 287 10.67 -8.62 -24.43
C SER A 287 9.89 -9.69 -25.20
N ASN A 288 9.47 -10.77 -24.53
CA ASN A 288 8.90 -11.96 -25.17
C ASN A 288 7.36 -12.07 -25.02
N THR A 289 6.82 -11.72 -23.84
CA THR A 289 5.37 -11.60 -23.59
C THR A 289 5.07 -10.14 -23.28
N LYS A 290 4.57 -9.39 -24.27
CA LYS A 290 4.26 -7.97 -24.11
C LYS A 290 3.01 -7.81 -23.26
N ARG A 291 3.18 -7.56 -21.96
CA ARG A 291 2.06 -7.16 -21.09
C ARG A 291 1.67 -5.74 -21.43
N ARG A 292 0.38 -5.50 -21.68
CA ARG A 292 -0.16 -4.18 -22.02
C ARG A 292 -0.84 -3.56 -20.80
N PHE A 293 -0.68 -2.25 -20.67
CA PHE A 293 -1.21 -1.47 -19.57
C PHE A 293 -1.93 -0.24 -20.12
N ALA A 294 -3.19 -0.08 -19.76
CA ALA A 294 -3.95 1.14 -20.01
C ALA A 294 -3.72 2.13 -18.86
N VAL A 295 -3.28 3.36 -19.18
CA VAL A 295 -2.89 4.36 -18.17
C VAL A 295 -3.84 5.55 -18.21
N TYR A 296 -4.37 5.90 -17.04
CA TYR A 296 -5.23 7.05 -16.78
C TYR A 296 -4.54 8.02 -15.83
N ASP A 297 -4.19 9.20 -16.33
CA ASP A 297 -3.54 10.28 -15.58
C ASP A 297 -4.62 11.24 -15.05
N LEU A 298 -4.77 11.28 -13.73
CA LEU A 298 -5.79 12.07 -13.05
C LEU A 298 -5.58 13.58 -13.21
N THR A 299 -4.36 14.04 -13.51
CA THR A 299 -4.11 15.47 -13.75
C THR A 299 -4.81 15.97 -15.01
N LYS A 300 -5.12 15.07 -15.95
CA LYS A 300 -5.82 15.34 -17.22
C LYS A 300 -7.34 15.15 -17.11
N LEU A 301 -7.86 14.89 -15.91
CA LEU A 301 -9.27 14.59 -15.70
C LEU A 301 -10.15 15.83 -15.93
N LYS A 302 -11.14 15.71 -16.82
CA LYS A 302 -12.12 16.79 -17.13
C LYS A 302 -13.48 16.60 -16.48
N THR A 303 -13.87 15.36 -16.23
CA THR A 303 -15.18 14.94 -15.71
C THR A 303 -14.98 13.84 -14.69
N ASN A 304 -16.02 13.47 -13.96
CA ASN A 304 -15.97 12.31 -13.05
C ASN A 304 -15.51 11.06 -13.82
N LEU A 305 -14.65 10.26 -13.19
CA LEU A 305 -14.12 9.03 -13.74
C LEU A 305 -14.76 7.83 -13.03
N ASN A 306 -15.54 7.08 -13.81
CA ASN A 306 -15.96 5.73 -13.47
C ASN A 306 -15.36 4.78 -14.50
N LEU A 307 -14.10 4.36 -14.29
CA LEU A 307 -13.44 3.40 -15.17
C LEU A 307 -14.18 2.06 -15.10
N MET A 308 -14.54 1.54 -16.26
CA MET A 308 -15.21 0.26 -16.38
C MET A 308 -14.64 -0.59 -17.50
N MET A 309 -14.81 -1.90 -17.33
CA MET A 309 -14.45 -2.91 -18.30
C MET A 309 -15.63 -3.86 -18.46
N LYS A 310 -16.06 -4.04 -19.71
CA LYS A 310 -17.14 -4.95 -20.09
C LYS A 310 -16.61 -6.03 -21.01
N TRP A 311 -16.89 -7.27 -20.67
CA TRP A 311 -16.52 -8.44 -21.44
C TRP A 311 -17.60 -8.75 -22.47
N LYS A 312 -17.19 -9.23 -23.64
CA LYS A 312 -18.12 -9.66 -24.71
C LYS A 312 -18.62 -11.09 -24.43
N GLU A 313 -19.12 -11.33 -23.22
CA GLU A 313 -19.61 -12.63 -22.77
C GLU A 313 -21.05 -12.53 -22.20
N ALA A 314 -21.82 -13.61 -22.33
CA ALA A 314 -23.17 -13.70 -21.78
C ALA A 314 -23.15 -14.12 -20.29
N PHE A 315 -22.23 -15.01 -19.92
CA PHE A 315 -21.96 -15.46 -18.57
C PHE A 315 -20.49 -15.86 -18.47
N PHE A 316 -19.93 -15.80 -17.27
CA PHE A 316 -18.56 -16.25 -17.03
C PHE A 316 -18.52 -17.76 -16.80
N GLU A 317 -17.67 -18.45 -17.55
CA GLU A 317 -17.35 -19.86 -17.34
C GLU A 317 -16.05 -19.97 -16.55
N TYR A 318 -16.11 -20.61 -15.38
CA TYR A 318 -14.93 -20.85 -14.57
C TYR A 318 -14.03 -21.88 -15.25
N ASP A 319 -12.75 -21.55 -15.40
CA ASP A 319 -11.75 -22.54 -15.80
C ASP A 319 -11.54 -23.54 -14.67
N ILE A 320 -11.90 -24.80 -14.93
CA ILE A 320 -11.83 -25.91 -13.98
C ILE A 320 -10.40 -26.47 -13.89
N ASN A 321 -9.54 -26.17 -14.88
CA ASN A 321 -8.15 -26.64 -14.96
C ASN A 321 -7.19 -25.47 -15.21
N PRO A 322 -7.06 -24.51 -14.27
CA PRO A 322 -6.20 -23.36 -14.46
C PRO A 322 -4.74 -23.78 -14.63
N VAL A 323 -4.06 -23.14 -15.57
CA VAL A 323 -2.62 -23.33 -15.78
C VAL A 323 -1.87 -22.85 -14.53
N GLN A 324 -1.20 -23.78 -13.85
CA GLN A 324 -0.39 -23.46 -12.68
C GLN A 324 0.95 -22.83 -13.10
N PRO A 325 1.50 -21.90 -12.29
CA PRO A 325 2.82 -21.36 -12.55
C PRO A 325 3.89 -22.45 -12.42
N ASP A 326 4.83 -22.51 -13.38
CA ASP A 326 5.92 -23.49 -13.38
C ASP A 326 6.87 -23.36 -12.17
N VAL A 327 6.92 -22.17 -11.55
CA VAL A 327 7.81 -21.86 -10.42
C VAL A 327 7.05 -21.19 -9.29
N TYR A 328 7.15 -21.79 -8.11
CA TYR A 328 6.68 -21.25 -6.83
C TYR A 328 7.86 -20.66 -6.04
N ALA A 329 7.78 -19.39 -5.68
CA ALA A 329 8.80 -18.67 -4.92
C ALA A 329 8.12 -17.87 -3.81
N HIS A 330 8.50 -18.11 -2.57
CA HIS A 330 8.02 -17.37 -1.42
C HIS A 330 9.11 -16.42 -0.91
N ARG A 331 8.73 -15.19 -0.56
CA ARG A 331 9.66 -14.17 -0.08
C ARG A 331 10.33 -14.58 1.24
N TYR A 332 9.59 -15.26 2.10
CA TYR A 332 10.06 -15.69 3.41
C TYR A 332 10.28 -17.20 3.43
N PHE A 333 11.43 -17.62 3.96
CA PHE A 333 11.64 -19.01 4.37
C PHE A 333 10.74 -19.26 5.59
N THR A 334 9.72 -20.11 5.43
CA THR A 334 8.94 -20.65 6.55
C THR A 334 9.58 -21.91 7.09
#